data_AF-A0A318MQP3-F1
#
_entry.id   AF-A0A318MQP3-F1
#
_cell.length_a   1.000
_cell.length_b   1.000
_cell.length_c   1.000
_cell.angle_alpha   90.00
_cell.angle_beta   90.00
_cell.angle_gamma   90.00
#
_symmetry.space_group_name_H-M   'P 1'
#
loop_
_entity.id
_entity.type
_entity.pdbx_description
1 polymer ?
#
loop_
_entity_poly.entity_id
_entity_poly.type
_entity_poly.pdbx_seq_one_letter_code
_entity_poly.pdbx_strand_id
1 'polypeptide(L)'
;MKQAFDVYEEQLRLGSDRQQTISAMENRIIELGHSNMSRHCADNDQINVFDIAISRLTNSEQFLTEIRAEADCVLVENNCYHIEIKQ
;
A
#
# COMPACT_ATOMS: atom_id res chain seq x y z
N MET A 1 -9.28 9.84 12.98
CA MET A 1 -9.31 10.58 11.70
C MET A 1 -9.91 9.62 10.68
N LYS A 2 -11.00 9.97 9.99
CA LYS A 2 -11.68 9.03 9.07
C LYS A 2 -10.80 8.77 7.84
N GLN A 3 -10.55 7.51 7.51
CA GLN A 3 -9.86 7.07 6.29
C GLN A 3 -10.82 7.07 5.08
N ALA A 4 -10.30 6.93 3.86
CA ALA A 4 -11.16 6.89 2.66
C ALA A 4 -12.18 5.74 2.69
N PHE A 5 -11.85 4.62 3.36
CA PHE A 5 -12.77 3.49 3.53
C PHE A 5 -13.95 3.82 4.45
N ASP A 6 -13.74 4.65 5.49
CA ASP A 6 -14.83 5.11 6.35
C ASP A 6 -15.83 5.98 5.56
N VAL A 7 -15.33 6.75 4.59
CA VAL A 7 -16.16 7.55 3.68
C VAL A 7 -16.96 6.66 2.74
N TYR A 8 -16.36 5.57 2.23
CA TYR A 8 -17.07 4.58 1.42
C TYR A 8 -18.29 3.98 2.16
N GLU A 9 -18.08 3.52 3.40
CA GLU A 9 -19.17 2.97 4.20
C GLU A 9 -20.28 3.99 4.50
N GLU A 10 -19.91 5.24 4.72
CA GLU A 10 -20.87 6.33 4.94
C GLU A 10 -21.70 6.61 3.68
N GLN A 11 -21.06 6.68 2.51
CA GLN A 11 -21.74 6.89 1.24
C GLN A 11 -22.67 5.71 0.87
N LEU A 12 -22.27 4.47 1.18
CA LEU A 12 -23.15 3.31 1.05
C LEU A 12 -24.41 3.43 1.93
N ARG A 13 -24.26 3.87 3.19
CA ARG A 13 -25.40 4.06 4.10
C ARG A 13 -26.33 5.19 3.64
N LEU A 14 -25.78 6.21 2.99
CA LEU A 14 -26.53 7.34 2.43
C LEU A 14 -27.24 7.00 1.11
N GLY A 15 -26.97 5.82 0.52
CA GLY A 15 -27.55 5.41 -0.75
C GLY A 15 -27.00 6.19 -1.95
N SER A 16 -25.82 6.79 -1.80
CA SER A 16 -25.13 7.51 -2.86
C SER A 16 -24.83 6.60 -4.05
N ASP A 17 -24.87 7.15 -5.26
CA ASP A 17 -24.48 6.38 -6.44
C ASP A 17 -22.95 6.17 -6.49
N ARG A 18 -22.51 5.33 -7.42
CA ARG A 18 -21.09 4.99 -7.57
C ARG A 18 -20.21 6.22 -7.82
N GLN A 19 -20.67 7.15 -8.64
CA GLN A 19 -19.88 8.33 -9.01
C GLN A 19 -19.75 9.27 -7.81
N GLN A 20 -20.84 9.50 -7.10
CA GLN A 20 -20.85 10.29 -5.86
C GLN A 20 -19.93 9.70 -4.81
N THR A 21 -19.97 8.37 -4.64
CA THR A 21 -19.12 7.64 -3.71
C THR A 21 -17.64 7.79 -4.05
N ILE A 22 -17.28 7.63 -5.33
CA ILE A 22 -15.89 7.78 -5.80
C ILE A 22 -15.40 9.20 -5.56
N SER A 23 -16.16 10.21 -5.97
CA SER A 23 -15.80 11.62 -5.78
C SER A 23 -15.59 11.96 -4.30
N ALA A 24 -16.43 11.42 -3.41
CA ALA A 24 -16.28 11.63 -1.96
C ALA A 24 -15.00 10.98 -1.40
N MET A 25 -14.66 9.78 -1.88
CA MET A 25 -13.41 9.10 -1.49
C MET A 25 -12.18 9.85 -2.03
N GLU A 26 -12.20 10.29 -3.28
CA GLU A 26 -11.10 11.06 -3.90
C GLU A 26 -10.85 12.37 -3.16
N ASN A 27 -11.92 13.13 -2.86
CA ASN A 27 -11.80 14.35 -2.07
C ASN A 27 -11.18 14.06 -0.70
N ARG A 28 -11.57 12.95 -0.06
CA ARG A 28 -11.01 12.56 1.23
C ARG A 28 -9.51 12.22 1.14
N ILE A 29 -9.10 11.54 0.08
CA ILE A 29 -7.69 11.23 -0.19
C ILE A 29 -6.88 12.52 -0.37
N ILE A 30 -7.41 13.49 -1.14
CA ILE A 30 -6.78 14.79 -1.35
C ILE A 30 -6.64 15.56 -0.04
N GLU A 31 -7.69 15.61 0.78
CA GLU A 31 -7.68 16.26 2.09
C GLU A 31 -6.67 15.66 3.06
N LEU A 32 -6.60 14.33 3.13
CA LEU A 32 -5.65 13.62 3.97
C LEU A 32 -4.22 13.79 3.46
N GLY A 33 -4.04 14.00 2.16
CA GLY A 33 -2.75 13.95 1.49
C GLY A 33 -2.31 12.50 1.24
N HIS A 34 -1.70 12.26 0.08
CA HIS A 34 -1.31 10.91 -0.37
C HIS A 34 -0.38 10.19 0.62
N SER A 35 0.47 10.93 1.34
CA SER A 35 1.38 10.40 2.36
C SER A 35 0.68 9.79 3.58
N ASN A 36 -0.55 10.23 3.88
CA ASN A 36 -1.36 9.69 4.98
C ASN A 36 -2.26 8.52 4.53
N MET A 37 -2.35 8.27 3.22
CA MET A 37 -3.11 7.16 2.63
C MET A 37 -2.24 5.94 2.35
N SER A 38 -0.99 6.15 1.97
CA SER A 38 0.00 5.08 1.78
C SER A 38 1.38 5.60 2.16
N ARG A 39 2.06 4.89 3.06
CA ARG A 39 3.46 5.17 3.42
C ARG A 39 4.38 5.10 2.19
N HIS A 40 4.01 4.31 1.19
CA HIS A 40 4.75 4.14 -0.07
C HIS A 40 4.48 5.27 -1.08
N CYS A 41 3.42 6.06 -0.90
CA CYS A 41 3.11 7.21 -1.75
C CYS A 41 3.63 8.53 -1.19
N ALA A 42 4.31 8.50 -0.04
CA ALA A 42 4.70 9.70 0.68
C ALA A 42 5.95 10.37 0.10
N ASP A 43 7.03 9.59 -0.11
CA ASP A 43 8.32 10.10 -0.60
C ASP A 43 9.28 8.96 -0.99
N ASN A 44 9.68 8.89 -2.26
CA ASN A 44 10.66 7.90 -2.75
C ASN A 44 12.08 8.19 -2.27
N ASP A 45 12.36 9.44 -1.84
CA ASP A 45 13.64 9.81 -1.23
C ASP A 45 13.69 9.39 0.26
N GLN A 46 12.64 8.77 0.80
CA GLN A 46 12.58 8.25 2.17
C GLN A 46 12.44 6.72 2.21
N ILE A 47 11.60 6.13 1.36
CA ILE A 47 11.34 4.69 1.32
C ILE A 47 11.22 4.22 -0.13
N ASN A 48 12.03 3.22 -0.48
CA ASN A 48 11.90 2.44 -1.71
C ASN A 48 11.17 1.14 -1.43
N VAL A 49 10.17 0.84 -2.27
CA VAL A 49 9.35 -0.36 -2.15
C VAL A 49 9.24 -1.08 -3.48
N PHE A 50 9.39 -2.39 -3.46
CA PHE A 50 9.20 -3.23 -4.64
C PHE A 50 8.67 -4.61 -4.28
N ASP A 51 7.85 -5.15 -5.18
CA ASP A 51 7.27 -6.48 -5.06
C ASP A 51 7.97 -7.46 -6.00
N ILE A 52 8.45 -8.57 -5.45
CA ILE A 52 9.02 -9.67 -6.22
C ILE A 52 8.07 -10.86 -6.14
N ALA A 53 7.48 -11.23 -7.28
CA ALA A 53 6.65 -12.43 -7.37
C ALA A 53 7.47 -13.68 -7.01
N ILE A 54 7.01 -14.44 -6.02
CA ILE A 54 7.69 -15.65 -5.52
C ILE A 54 7.86 -16.67 -6.65
N SER A 55 6.87 -16.77 -7.53
CA SER A 55 6.87 -17.67 -8.70
C SER A 55 7.96 -17.37 -9.73
N ARG A 56 8.59 -16.19 -9.69
CA ARG A 56 9.71 -15.83 -10.57
C ARG A 56 11.07 -16.20 -9.99
N LEU A 57 11.13 -16.65 -8.74
CA LEU A 57 12.37 -17.01 -8.07
C LEU A 57 12.59 -18.52 -8.17
N THR A 58 13.78 -18.91 -8.65
CA THR A 58 14.18 -20.32 -8.69
C THR A 58 14.43 -20.89 -7.29
N ASN A 59 14.93 -20.06 -6.36
CA ASN A 59 15.17 -20.44 -4.97
C ASN A 59 14.64 -19.36 -4.02
N SER A 60 13.32 -19.35 -3.85
CA SER A 60 12.63 -18.31 -3.10
C SER A 60 12.96 -18.29 -1.61
N GLU A 61 13.17 -19.45 -0.98
CA GLU A 61 13.52 -19.56 0.44
C GLU A 61 14.91 -18.98 0.75
N GLN A 62 15.89 -19.28 -0.10
CA GLN A 62 17.23 -18.70 0.03
C GLN A 62 17.16 -17.18 -0.17
N PHE A 63 16.49 -16.72 -1.23
CA PHE A 63 16.32 -15.28 -1.48
C PHE A 63 15.68 -14.57 -0.27
N LEU A 64 14.61 -15.15 0.30
CA LEU A 64 13.93 -14.58 1.47
C LEU A 64 14.85 -14.49 2.69
N THR A 65 15.75 -15.45 2.87
CA THR A 65 16.72 -15.47 3.96
C THR A 65 17.72 -14.34 3.82
N GLU A 66 18.31 -14.17 2.63
CA GLU A 66 19.30 -13.12 2.36
C GLU A 66 18.68 -11.72 2.41
N ILE A 67 17.52 -11.52 1.75
CA ILE A 67 16.93 -10.18 1.65
C ILE A 67 16.44 -9.64 3.00
N ARG A 68 16.08 -10.50 3.94
CA ARG A 68 15.71 -10.11 5.30
C ARG A 68 16.88 -9.57 6.12
N ALA A 69 18.11 -9.88 5.73
CA ALA A 69 19.30 -9.32 6.36
C ALA A 69 19.64 -7.91 5.82
N GLU A 70 19.22 -7.61 4.59
CA GLU A 70 19.60 -6.39 3.86
C GLU A 70 18.51 -5.31 3.85
N ALA A 71 17.23 -5.70 3.89
CA ALA A 71 16.11 -4.76 3.84
C ALA A 71 15.57 -4.40 5.23
N ASP A 72 15.01 -3.19 5.36
CA ASP A 72 14.38 -2.72 6.61
C ASP A 72 13.11 -3.50 6.97
N CYS A 73 12.33 -3.89 5.97
CA CYS A 73 11.12 -4.67 6.15
C CYS A 73 10.90 -5.60 4.96
N VAL A 74 10.49 -6.84 5.23
CA VAL A 74 10.11 -7.82 4.22
C VAL A 74 8.82 -8.52 4.64
N LEU A 75 7.75 -8.28 3.90
CA LEU A 75 6.45 -8.92 4.09
C LEU A 75 6.25 -10.02 3.03
N VAL A 76 5.58 -11.10 3.43
CA VAL A 76 5.23 -12.20 2.53
C VAL A 76 3.72 -12.19 2.37
N GLU A 77 3.24 -11.64 1.26
CA GLU A 77 1.82 -11.44 1.00
C GLU A 77 1.51 -11.46 -0.50
N ASN A 78 0.28 -11.82 -0.86
CA ASN A 78 -0.18 -11.81 -2.26
C ASN A 78 0.72 -12.59 -3.25
N ASN A 79 1.36 -13.68 -2.79
CA ASN A 79 2.37 -14.45 -3.54
C ASN A 79 3.60 -13.65 -4.00
N CYS A 80 3.91 -12.57 -3.28
CA CYS A 80 5.07 -11.72 -3.47
C CYS A 80 5.88 -11.60 -2.17
N TYR A 81 7.16 -11.27 -2.33
CA TYR A 81 7.95 -10.65 -1.29
C TYR A 81 7.86 -9.14 -1.49
N HIS A 82 7.21 -8.47 -0.54
CA HIS A 82 7.11 -7.02 -0.47
C HIS A 82 8.28 -6.49 0.35
N ILE A 83 9.14 -5.71 -0.28
CA ILE A 83 10.42 -5.30 0.31
C ILE A 83 10.40 -3.78 0.47
N GLU A 84 10.69 -3.29 1.68
CA GLU A 84 10.86 -1.88 2.00
C GLU A 84 12.32 -1.60 2.38
N ILE A 85 12.91 -0.56 1.79
CA ILE A 85 14.27 -0.08 2.09
C ILE A 85 14.22 1.43 2.31
N LYS A 86 14.68 1.90 3.47
CA LYS A 86 14.80 3.34 3.76
C LYS A 86 16.03 3.92 3.07
N GLN A 87 15.92 5.15 2.58
CA GLN A 87 17.04 5.89 1.97
C GLN A 87 17.82 6.70 3.01
#